data_AF-A0A8J8KQT5-F1
#
_entry.id   AF-A0A8J8KQT5-F1
#
_cell.length_a   1.000
_cell.length_b   1.000
_cell.length_c   1.000
_cell.angle_alpha   90.00
_cell.angle_beta   90.00
_cell.angle_gamma   90.00
#
_symmetry.space_group_name_H-M   'P 1'
#
loop_
_entity.id
_entity.type
_entity.pdbx_description
1 polymer ?
#
loop_
_entity_poly.entity_id
_entity_poly.type
_entity_poly.pdbx_seq_one_letter_code
_entity_poly.pdbx_strand_id
1 'polypeptide(L)'
;MDKKEILNRLDKTKFYRELIPSLKLNGNPEALGLCPFHNDHHPSLSVNLETGLFRCFSCNAKGDVFTFYQKYKDCDFPTALHEIGKMAGAGESDTKPKVIATFQYAGGTGNLLYVKKRIEPGRSGRSKEFVFKHLEGDKWVVGRGCDPVLYRLPDLIKSKHCFVVEGEKKVDFLNSWGLVATCLDSGANSP
;
A
#
# COMPACT_ATOMS: atom_id res chain seq x y z
N MET A 1 0.78 3.98 -4.47
CA MET A 1 -0.18 4.59 -5.41
C MET A 1 0.17 6.06 -5.52
N ASP A 2 0.42 6.55 -6.73
CA ASP A 2 0.78 7.95 -6.95
C ASP A 2 -0.49 8.80 -7.13
N LYS A 3 -0.56 9.92 -6.40
CA LYS A 3 -1.69 10.88 -6.45
C LYS A 3 -1.88 11.42 -7.87
N LYS A 4 -0.80 11.72 -8.58
CA LYS A 4 -0.86 12.27 -9.94
C LYS A 4 -1.40 11.24 -10.94
N GLU A 5 -0.95 10.00 -10.84
CA GLU A 5 -1.47 8.89 -11.66
C GLU A 5 -2.99 8.72 -11.51
N ILE A 6 -3.49 8.70 -10.28
CA ILE A 6 -4.93 8.58 -10.01
C ILE A 6 -5.71 9.74 -10.64
N LEU A 7 -5.25 10.99 -10.46
CA LEU A 7 -5.92 12.17 -11.01
C LEU A 7 -5.96 12.20 -12.54
N ASN A 8 -4.94 11.64 -13.19
CA ASN A 8 -4.87 11.54 -14.65
C ASN A 8 -5.83 10.48 -15.21
N ARG A 9 -6.08 9.38 -14.46
CA ARG A 9 -6.97 8.29 -14.90
C ARG A 9 -8.41 8.48 -14.48
N LEU A 10 -8.67 9.20 -13.39
CA LEU A 10 -10.01 9.36 -12.85
C LEU A 10 -10.91 10.14 -13.83
N ASP A 11 -12.04 9.53 -14.18
CA ASP A 11 -13.16 10.26 -14.77
C ASP A 11 -13.83 11.13 -13.69
N LYS A 12 -13.37 12.38 -13.59
CA LYS A 12 -13.83 13.36 -12.60
C LYS A 12 -15.30 13.72 -12.78
N THR A 13 -15.80 13.68 -14.02
CA THR A 13 -17.21 13.96 -14.33
C THR A 13 -18.09 12.87 -13.74
N LYS A 14 -17.75 11.61 -14.01
CA LYS A 14 -18.45 10.47 -13.43
C LYS A 14 -18.37 10.49 -11.90
N PHE A 15 -17.16 10.68 -11.35
CA PHE A 15 -16.94 10.75 -9.90
C PHE A 15 -17.86 11.77 -9.21
N TYR A 16 -17.87 13.02 -9.66
CA TYR A 16 -18.69 14.04 -9.00
C TYR A 16 -20.19 13.86 -9.22
N ARG A 17 -20.63 13.37 -10.39
CA ARG A 17 -22.06 13.12 -10.66
C ARG A 17 -22.63 11.99 -9.80
N GLU A 18 -21.85 10.96 -9.51
CA GLU A 18 -22.28 9.86 -8.63
C GLU A 18 -22.44 10.33 -7.18
N LEU A 19 -21.54 11.21 -6.70
CA LEU A 19 -21.57 11.70 -5.32
C LEU A 19 -22.53 12.88 -5.11
N ILE A 20 -22.83 13.64 -6.16
CA ILE A 20 -23.70 14.82 -6.14
C ILE A 20 -24.77 14.66 -7.23
N PRO A 21 -25.90 13.98 -6.94
CA PRO A 21 -26.95 13.75 -7.95
C PRO A 21 -27.59 15.03 -8.51
N SER A 22 -27.52 16.14 -7.76
CA SER A 22 -28.03 17.45 -8.17
C SER A 22 -27.11 18.22 -9.12
N LEU A 23 -25.91 17.69 -9.40
CA LEU A 23 -24.86 18.38 -10.15
C LEU A 23 -25.25 18.57 -11.61
N LYS A 24 -25.26 19.82 -12.07
CA LYS A 24 -25.55 20.22 -13.45
C LYS A 24 -24.41 21.05 -14.01
N LEU A 25 -24.18 20.96 -15.32
CA LEU A 25 -23.17 21.79 -15.99
C LEU A 25 -23.54 23.28 -15.86
N ASN A 26 -22.54 24.12 -15.59
CA ASN A 26 -22.69 25.55 -15.39
C ASN A 26 -21.58 26.32 -16.13
N GLY A 27 -21.47 26.06 -17.44
CA GLY A 27 -20.33 26.45 -18.29
C GLY A 27 -19.26 25.36 -18.32
N ASN A 28 -18.67 25.03 -19.48
CA ASN A 28 -17.60 24.03 -19.53
C ASN A 28 -16.27 24.69 -19.11
N PRO A 29 -15.51 24.18 -18.10
CA PRO A 29 -15.62 22.90 -17.40
C PRO A 29 -16.25 22.93 -15.99
N GLU A 30 -16.99 23.98 -15.63
CA GLU A 30 -17.65 24.14 -14.33
C GLU A 30 -19.01 23.42 -14.24
N ALA A 31 -19.32 22.88 -13.06
CA ALA A 31 -20.62 22.32 -12.75
C ALA A 31 -21.08 22.76 -11.36
N LEU A 32 -22.37 22.98 -11.18
CA LEU A 32 -22.99 23.50 -9.97
C LEU A 32 -24.00 22.51 -9.40
N GLY A 33 -23.99 22.30 -8.08
CA GLY A 33 -24.90 21.40 -7.39
C GLY A 33 -25.10 21.77 -5.93
N LEU A 34 -25.96 21.00 -5.24
CA LEU A 34 -26.14 21.12 -3.79
C LEU A 34 -24.90 20.59 -3.08
N CYS A 35 -24.43 21.33 -2.08
CA CYS A 35 -23.30 20.93 -1.27
C CYS A 35 -23.68 19.80 -0.30
N PRO A 36 -22.95 18.67 -0.28
CA PRO A 36 -23.24 17.58 0.67
C PRO A 36 -22.71 17.85 2.09
N PHE A 37 -21.95 18.94 2.29
CA PHE A 37 -21.28 19.23 3.55
C PHE A 37 -22.09 20.14 4.49
N HIS A 38 -23.28 20.57 4.07
CA HIS A 38 -24.25 21.29 4.90
C HIS A 38 -25.66 21.04 4.36
N ASN A 39 -26.69 21.43 5.13
CA ASN A 39 -28.07 21.36 4.65
C ASN A 39 -28.31 22.46 3.59
N ASP A 40 -28.08 22.10 2.33
CA ASP A 40 -28.14 23.03 1.21
C ASP A 40 -29.46 22.89 0.42
N HIS A 41 -30.11 24.03 0.17
CA HIS A 41 -31.35 24.12 -0.60
C HIS A 41 -31.18 24.88 -1.93
N HIS A 42 -30.04 25.55 -2.12
CA HIS A 42 -29.73 26.36 -3.30
C HIS A 42 -28.34 26.00 -3.82
N PRO A 43 -28.18 25.50 -5.06
CA PRO A 43 -26.90 25.02 -5.56
C PRO A 43 -25.73 25.97 -5.27
N SER A 44 -24.89 25.60 -4.31
CA SER A 44 -23.81 26.44 -3.79
C SER A 44 -22.41 25.88 -4.03
N LEU A 45 -22.33 24.63 -4.48
CA LEU A 45 -21.07 23.90 -4.72
C LEU A 45 -20.72 23.94 -6.21
N SER A 46 -19.64 24.63 -6.55
CA SER A 46 -19.02 24.58 -7.88
C SER A 46 -17.91 23.54 -7.90
N VAL A 47 -17.86 22.75 -8.98
CA VAL A 47 -16.79 21.80 -9.25
C VAL A 47 -16.26 22.04 -10.66
N ASN A 48 -14.95 22.08 -10.80
CA ASN A 48 -14.28 22.14 -12.09
C ASN A 48 -13.98 20.70 -12.53
N LEU A 49 -14.64 20.22 -13.57
CA LEU A 49 -14.59 18.82 -14.01
C LEU A 49 -13.28 18.44 -14.70
N GLU A 50 -12.47 19.42 -15.09
CA GLU A 50 -11.15 19.20 -15.71
C GLU A 50 -10.06 19.04 -14.64
N THR A 51 -9.96 20.02 -13.74
CA THR A 51 -8.97 20.06 -12.66
C THR A 51 -9.35 19.19 -11.47
N GLY A 52 -10.65 18.95 -11.25
CA GLY A 52 -11.20 18.23 -10.11
C GLY A 52 -11.31 19.05 -8.83
N LEU A 53 -11.08 20.36 -8.89
CA LEU A 53 -11.20 21.26 -7.74
C LEU A 53 -12.68 21.55 -7.44
N PHE A 54 -12.99 21.70 -6.16
CA PHE A 54 -14.33 22.12 -5.73
C PHE A 54 -14.26 23.33 -4.79
N ARG A 55 -15.35 24.09 -4.79
CA ARG A 55 -15.59 25.17 -3.82
C ARG A 55 -17.09 25.32 -3.57
N CYS A 56 -17.49 25.31 -2.30
CA CYS A 56 -18.80 25.74 -1.86
C CYS A 56 -18.75 27.22 -1.46
N PHE A 57 -19.65 28.02 -2.02
CA PHE A 57 -19.74 29.45 -1.73
C PHE A 57 -20.52 29.77 -0.45
N SER A 58 -21.25 28.81 0.12
CA SER A 58 -22.02 28.99 1.36
C SER A 58 -21.23 28.55 2.61
N CYS A 59 -20.70 27.33 2.64
CA CYS A 59 -19.98 26.79 3.80
C CYS A 59 -18.45 26.91 3.71
N ASN A 60 -17.92 27.52 2.65
CA ASN A 60 -16.48 27.69 2.39
C ASN A 60 -15.66 26.39 2.24
N ALA A 61 -16.30 25.22 2.18
CA ALA A 61 -15.61 23.97 1.87
C ALA A 61 -14.94 24.06 0.50
N LYS A 62 -13.67 23.68 0.41
CA LYS A 62 -12.89 23.74 -0.83
C LYS A 62 -11.76 22.70 -0.80
N GLY A 63 -11.27 22.33 -1.97
CA GLY A 63 -10.13 21.42 -2.08
C GLY A 63 -10.10 20.69 -3.42
N ASP A 64 -9.33 19.60 -3.45
CA ASP A 64 -9.27 18.67 -4.57
C ASP A 64 -10.21 17.47 -4.37
N VAL A 65 -10.21 16.55 -5.34
CA VAL A 65 -10.98 15.31 -5.33
C VAL A 65 -10.79 14.50 -4.04
N PHE A 66 -9.56 14.43 -3.51
CA PHE A 66 -9.29 13.67 -2.29
C PHE A 66 -9.84 14.38 -1.07
N THR A 67 -9.65 15.69 -0.97
CA THR A 67 -10.21 16.51 0.12
C THR A 67 -11.74 16.43 0.13
N PHE A 68 -12.37 16.41 -1.05
CA PHE A 68 -13.81 16.22 -1.20
C PHE A 68 -14.23 14.86 -0.64
N TYR A 69 -13.57 13.79 -1.10
CA TYR A 69 -13.91 12.43 -0.73
C TYR A 69 -13.68 12.13 0.75
N GLN A 70 -12.59 12.62 1.32
CA GLN A 70 -12.31 12.53 2.76
C GLN A 70 -13.41 13.17 3.59
N LYS A 71 -13.89 14.37 3.19
CA LYS A 71 -15.00 15.05 3.88
C LYS A 71 -16.33 14.32 3.65
N TYR A 72 -16.55 13.78 2.47
CA TYR A 72 -17.80 13.12 2.11
C TYR A 72 -17.98 11.76 2.80
N LYS A 73 -16.88 10.99 2.92
CA LYS A 73 -16.85 9.66 3.55
C LYS A 73 -16.39 9.66 5.00
N ASP A 74 -15.98 10.81 5.53
CA ASP A 74 -15.34 10.94 6.84
C ASP A 74 -14.16 9.96 6.99
N CYS A 75 -13.18 10.07 6.10
CA CYS A 75 -12.03 9.17 6.05
C CYS A 75 -10.69 9.89 5.93
N ASP A 76 -9.60 9.18 6.27
CA ASP A 76 -8.25 9.69 6.17
C ASP A 76 -7.71 9.65 4.72
N PHE A 77 -6.60 10.34 4.47
CA PHE A 77 -6.04 10.48 3.13
C PHE A 77 -5.60 9.12 2.54
N PRO A 78 -4.94 8.20 3.28
CA PRO A 78 -4.64 6.87 2.79
C PRO A 78 -5.86 6.09 2.32
N THR A 79 -6.98 6.15 3.06
CA THR A 79 -8.23 5.48 2.69
C THR A 79 -8.82 6.10 1.43
N ALA A 80 -8.91 7.43 1.37
CA ALA A 80 -9.39 8.15 0.18
C ALA A 80 -8.53 7.86 -1.06
N LEU A 81 -7.19 7.83 -0.91
CA LEU A 81 -6.26 7.51 -1.98
C LEU A 81 -6.54 6.11 -2.56
N HIS A 82 -6.77 5.13 -1.68
CA HIS A 82 -7.07 3.75 -2.06
C HIS A 82 -8.41 3.62 -2.79
N GLU A 83 -9.48 4.19 -2.24
CA GLU A 83 -10.83 4.07 -2.81
C GLU A 83 -10.97 4.81 -4.13
N ILE A 84 -10.45 6.05 -4.23
CA ILE A 84 -10.45 6.80 -5.49
C ILE A 84 -9.55 6.10 -6.52
N GLY A 85 -8.43 5.50 -6.08
CA GLY A 85 -7.58 4.71 -6.96
C GLY A 85 -8.31 3.53 -7.59
N LYS A 86 -9.15 2.81 -6.83
CA LYS A 86 -10.03 1.77 -7.38
C LYS A 86 -11.00 2.33 -8.43
N MET A 87 -11.64 3.46 -8.14
CA MET A 87 -12.57 4.12 -9.09
C MET A 87 -11.86 4.54 -10.38
N ALA A 88 -10.59 4.95 -10.28
CA ALA A 88 -9.76 5.36 -11.41
C ALA A 88 -9.08 4.19 -12.14
N GLY A 89 -9.28 2.94 -11.71
CA GLY A 89 -8.49 1.79 -12.22
C GLY A 89 -6.98 1.95 -11.97
N ALA A 90 -6.60 2.80 -11.02
CA ALA A 90 -5.23 3.07 -10.59
C ALA A 90 -4.96 2.29 -9.30
N GLY A 91 -4.58 1.02 -9.43
CA GLY A 91 -4.35 0.12 -8.29
C GLY A 91 -4.66 -1.35 -8.58
N GLU A 92 -5.41 -1.61 -9.64
CA GLU A 92 -5.43 -2.92 -10.30
C GLU A 92 -4.34 -2.94 -11.35
N SER A 93 -3.10 -3.14 -10.92
CA SER A 93 -2.13 -3.69 -11.85
C SER A 93 -2.58 -5.14 -12.10
N ASP A 94 -2.92 -5.47 -13.35
CA ASP A 94 -3.09 -6.86 -13.82
C ASP A 94 -1.87 -7.77 -13.56
N THR A 95 -0.81 -7.23 -12.96
CA THR A 95 0.33 -7.99 -12.45
C THR A 95 -0.08 -8.81 -11.24
N LYS A 96 -0.43 -10.08 -11.50
CA LYS A 96 -0.61 -11.11 -10.49
C LYS A 96 0.56 -11.08 -9.49
N PRO A 97 0.31 -11.22 -8.17
CA PRO A 97 1.37 -11.27 -7.16
C PRO A 97 2.43 -12.32 -7.49
N LYS A 98 3.70 -11.91 -7.57
CA LYS A 98 4.84 -12.80 -7.84
C LYS A 98 5.75 -12.87 -6.62
N VAL A 99 6.23 -14.08 -6.31
CA VAL A 99 7.31 -14.25 -5.34
C VAL A 99 8.60 -13.75 -6.00
N ILE A 100 9.15 -12.64 -5.51
CA ILE A 100 10.36 -12.03 -6.07
C ILE A 100 11.63 -12.36 -5.28
N ALA A 101 11.47 -12.81 -4.03
CA ALA A 101 12.58 -13.30 -3.21
C ALA A 101 12.08 -14.33 -2.21
N THR A 102 12.92 -15.30 -1.88
CA THR A 102 12.68 -16.29 -0.83
C THR A 102 13.93 -16.35 0.04
N PHE A 103 13.79 -16.02 1.32
CA PHE A 103 14.86 -16.08 2.30
C PHE A 103 14.69 -17.32 3.16
N GLN A 104 15.74 -18.13 3.29
CA GLN A 104 15.72 -19.38 4.03
C GLN A 104 16.27 -19.19 5.44
N TYR A 105 15.50 -19.61 6.43
CA TYR A 105 15.89 -19.60 7.84
C TYR A 105 16.18 -21.03 8.27
N ALA A 106 17.43 -21.26 8.67
CA ALA A 106 17.92 -22.57 9.07
C ALA A 106 18.30 -22.60 10.55
N GLY A 107 18.14 -23.75 11.18
CA GLY A 107 18.61 -24.00 12.53
C GLY A 107 20.14 -24.06 12.59
N GLY A 108 20.71 -24.14 13.80
CA GLY A 108 22.17 -24.11 13.96
C GLY A 108 22.93 -25.23 13.25
N THR A 109 22.28 -26.36 12.98
CA THR A 109 22.86 -27.49 12.22
C THR A 109 22.75 -27.32 10.70
N GLY A 110 22.06 -26.27 10.22
CA GLY A 110 21.82 -26.01 8.80
C GLY A 110 20.51 -26.60 8.26
N ASN A 111 19.71 -27.28 9.09
CA ASN A 111 18.40 -27.77 8.69
C ASN A 111 17.43 -26.61 8.41
N LEU A 112 16.72 -26.66 7.28
CA LEU A 112 15.72 -25.64 6.94
C LEU A 112 14.56 -25.68 7.95
N LEU A 113 14.27 -24.55 8.59
CA LEU A 113 13.13 -24.40 9.51
C LEU A 113 11.94 -23.78 8.77
N TYR A 114 12.15 -22.60 8.18
CA TYR A 114 11.11 -21.89 7.44
C TYR A 114 11.70 -20.98 6.38
N VAL A 115 10.81 -20.43 5.55
CA VAL A 115 11.15 -19.44 4.52
C VAL A 115 10.29 -18.21 4.66
N LYS A 116 10.88 -17.05 4.38
CA LYS A 116 10.18 -15.78 4.22
C LYS A 116 10.13 -15.42 2.74
N LYS A 117 8.94 -15.38 2.17
CA LYS A 117 8.70 -15.02 0.77
C LYS A 117 8.31 -13.56 0.68
N ARG A 118 8.99 -12.81 -0.18
CA ARG A 118 8.59 -11.45 -0.57
C ARG A 118 7.78 -11.50 -1.85
N ILE A 119 6.60 -10.92 -1.82
CA ILE A 119 5.63 -10.92 -2.91
C ILE A 119 5.41 -9.48 -3.39
N GLU A 120 5.48 -9.26 -4.70
CA GLU A 120 5.22 -7.98 -5.36
C GLU A 120 4.37 -8.16 -6.65
N PRO A 121 3.34 -7.33 -6.87
CA PRO A 121 2.71 -6.47 -5.86
C PRO A 121 2.14 -7.32 -4.71
N GLY A 122 1.99 -6.71 -3.53
CA GLY A 122 1.32 -7.35 -2.41
C GLY A 122 -0.19 -7.45 -2.64
N ARG A 123 -0.87 -8.33 -1.89
CA ARG A 123 -2.33 -8.45 -1.98
C ARG A 123 -3.02 -7.19 -1.44
N SER A 124 -4.28 -6.99 -1.84
CA SER A 124 -5.16 -5.93 -1.33
C SER A 124 -4.60 -4.50 -1.50
N GLY A 125 -3.89 -4.24 -2.60
CA GLY A 125 -3.34 -2.91 -2.93
C GLY A 125 -2.03 -2.56 -2.21
N ARG A 126 -1.43 -3.50 -1.46
CA ARG A 126 -0.13 -3.30 -0.83
C ARG A 126 0.98 -3.32 -1.88
N SER A 127 1.99 -2.46 -1.73
CA SER A 127 3.17 -2.48 -2.63
C SER A 127 4.00 -3.76 -2.51
N LYS A 128 3.99 -4.39 -1.34
CA LYS A 128 4.67 -5.66 -1.05
C LYS A 128 3.96 -6.42 0.06
N GLU A 129 4.20 -7.72 0.10
CA GLU A 129 3.75 -8.61 1.18
C GLU A 129 4.87 -9.60 1.55
N PHE A 130 4.92 -9.98 2.83
CA PHE A 130 5.82 -11.03 3.31
C PHE A 130 5.00 -12.19 3.86
N VAL A 131 5.31 -13.40 3.39
CA VAL A 131 4.63 -14.63 3.81
C VAL A 131 5.66 -15.61 4.34
N PHE A 132 5.45 -16.07 5.57
CA PHE A 132 6.23 -17.13 6.18
C PHE A 132 5.64 -18.49 5.83
N LYS A 133 6.50 -19.46 5.51
CA LYS A 133 6.10 -20.86 5.30
C LYS A 133 7.12 -21.82 5.88
N HIS A 134 6.67 -22.96 6.39
CA HIS A 134 7.52 -24.10 6.76
C HIS A 134 7.01 -25.39 6.14
N LEU A 135 7.80 -26.46 6.27
CA LEU A 135 7.41 -27.80 5.85
C LEU A 135 6.76 -28.55 7.01
N GLU A 136 5.66 -29.23 6.71
CA GLU A 136 5.07 -30.30 7.54
C GLU A 136 5.02 -31.56 6.68
N GLY A 137 5.91 -32.51 6.96
CA GLY A 137 6.24 -33.57 6.00
C GLY A 137 6.74 -32.97 4.68
N ASP A 138 6.08 -33.31 3.58
CA ASP A 138 6.41 -32.79 2.24
C ASP A 138 5.55 -31.59 1.81
N LYS A 139 4.75 -31.02 2.72
CA LYS A 139 3.80 -29.95 2.40
C LYS A 139 4.23 -28.61 2.99
N TRP A 140 4.14 -27.56 2.16
CA TRP A 140 4.38 -26.18 2.60
C TRP A 140 3.13 -25.59 3.25
N VAL A 141 3.21 -25.32 4.54
CA VAL A 141 2.16 -24.66 5.33
C VAL A 141 2.53 -23.21 5.66
N VAL A 142 1.53 -22.38 5.98
CA VAL A 142 1.74 -20.95 6.30
C VAL A 142 2.13 -20.80 7.76
N GLY A 143 3.15 -19.97 8.02
CA GLY A 143 3.70 -19.75 9.35
C GLY A 143 5.19 -20.06 9.43
N ARG A 144 5.78 -19.87 10.61
CA ARG A 144 7.16 -20.26 10.90
C ARG A 144 7.28 -21.70 11.38
N GLY A 145 6.27 -22.22 12.07
CA GLY A 145 6.29 -23.55 12.68
C GLY A 145 7.20 -23.69 13.91
N CYS A 146 7.92 -22.63 14.27
CA CYS A 146 8.82 -22.57 15.42
C CYS A 146 9.06 -21.10 15.83
N ASP A 147 9.82 -20.91 16.90
CA ASP A 147 10.31 -19.59 17.28
C ASP A 147 11.22 -19.00 16.18
N PRO A 148 11.22 -17.66 16.01
CA PRO A 148 12.09 -16.99 15.05
C PRO A 148 13.57 -17.27 15.31
N VAL A 149 14.33 -17.46 14.24
CA VAL A 149 15.79 -17.56 14.28
C VAL A 149 16.44 -16.45 13.47
N LEU A 150 17.72 -16.22 13.72
CA LEU A 150 18.52 -15.25 12.98
C LEU A 150 18.76 -15.74 11.54
N TYR A 151 18.70 -14.82 10.58
CA TYR A 151 19.04 -15.14 9.19
C TYR A 151 20.52 -15.52 9.11
N ARG A 152 20.88 -16.60 8.39
CA ARG A 152 22.25 -17.17 8.35
C ARG A 152 22.79 -17.67 9.70
N LEU A 153 21.92 -18.13 10.61
CA LEU A 153 22.32 -18.68 11.91
C LEU A 153 23.50 -19.69 11.86
N PRO A 154 23.56 -20.65 10.91
CA PRO A 154 24.71 -21.57 10.81
C PRO A 154 26.07 -20.88 10.63
N ASP A 155 26.11 -19.79 9.86
CA ASP A 155 27.33 -19.02 9.60
C ASP A 155 27.69 -18.18 10.82
N LEU A 156 26.68 -17.68 11.52
CA LEU A 156 26.82 -16.90 12.74
C LEU A 156 27.50 -17.69 13.87
N ILE A 157 27.07 -18.94 14.09
CA ILE A 157 27.61 -19.81 15.14
C ILE A 157 29.10 -20.11 14.94
N LYS A 158 29.56 -20.13 13.67
CA LYS A 158 30.96 -20.40 13.32
C LYS A 158 31.85 -19.16 13.39
N SER A 159 31.27 -17.99 13.58
CA SER A 159 31.95 -16.71 13.41
C SER A 159 32.21 -16.03 14.75
N LYS A 160 33.39 -15.41 14.88
CA LYS A 160 33.73 -14.61 16.08
C LYS A 160 33.10 -13.22 16.06
N HIS A 161 32.87 -12.67 14.86
CA HIS A 161 32.33 -11.35 14.65
C HIS A 161 31.22 -11.42 13.60
N CYS A 162 30.22 -10.56 13.75
CA CYS A 162 29.14 -10.43 12.79
C CYS A 162 28.62 -8.99 12.72
N PHE A 163 28.03 -8.64 11.58
CA PHE A 163 27.25 -7.43 11.42
C PHE A 163 25.77 -7.74 11.60
N VAL A 164 25.08 -6.93 12.41
CA VAL A 164 23.61 -6.99 12.51
C VAL A 164 23.03 -5.85 11.69
N VAL A 165 22.19 -6.19 10.71
CA VAL A 165 21.57 -5.21 9.79
C VAL A 165 20.05 -5.36 9.74
N GLU A 166 19.39 -4.38 9.15
CA GLU A 166 17.93 -4.26 9.15
C GLU A 166 17.19 -5.38 8.41
N GLY A 167 17.80 -6.02 7.41
CA GLY A 167 17.09 -6.99 6.58
C GLY A 167 17.97 -7.83 5.67
N GLU A 168 17.36 -8.87 5.11
CA GLU A 168 18.02 -10.00 4.46
C GLU A 168 18.81 -9.56 3.24
N LYS A 169 18.31 -8.60 2.46
CA LYS A 169 19.04 -8.05 1.30
C LYS A 169 20.36 -7.38 1.69
N LYS A 170 20.41 -6.70 2.85
CA LYS A 170 21.66 -6.09 3.35
C LYS A 170 22.61 -7.19 3.85
N VAL A 171 22.07 -8.24 4.47
CA VAL A 171 22.84 -9.43 4.88
C VAL A 171 23.48 -10.10 3.67
N ASP A 172 22.72 -10.38 2.62
CA ASP A 172 23.23 -11.04 1.41
C ASP A 172 24.29 -10.16 0.71
N PHE A 173 24.10 -8.84 0.71
CA PHE A 173 25.07 -7.90 0.17
C PHE A 173 26.40 -7.90 0.96
N LEU A 174 26.37 -7.83 2.29
CA LEU A 174 27.59 -7.92 3.12
C LEU A 174 28.28 -9.28 2.99
N ASN A 175 27.51 -10.36 2.95
CA ASN A 175 28.07 -11.70 2.72
C ASN A 175 28.71 -11.81 1.33
N SER A 176 28.22 -11.10 0.31
CA SER A 176 28.87 -11.05 -1.00
C SER A 176 30.28 -10.42 -0.96
N TRP A 177 30.60 -9.69 0.11
CA TRP A 177 31.93 -9.14 0.38
C TRP A 177 32.75 -10.01 1.34
N GLY A 178 32.26 -11.19 1.71
CA GLY A 178 32.88 -12.08 2.69
C GLY A 178 32.68 -11.64 4.14
N LEU A 179 31.79 -10.67 4.41
CA LEU A 179 31.47 -10.22 5.75
C LEU A 179 30.28 -11.00 6.30
N VAL A 180 30.48 -11.68 7.43
CA VAL A 180 29.41 -12.40 8.11
C VAL A 180 28.41 -11.39 8.68
N ALA A 181 27.17 -11.48 8.19
CA ALA A 181 26.09 -10.61 8.60
C ALA A 181 24.81 -11.40 8.89
N THR A 182 23.94 -10.81 9.71
CA THR A 182 22.65 -11.37 10.09
C THR A 182 21.59 -10.27 10.29
N CYS A 183 20.33 -10.68 10.37
CA CYS A 183 19.21 -9.84 10.72
C CYS A 183 18.11 -10.69 11.39
N LEU A 184 17.17 -10.01 12.05
CA LEU A 184 15.92 -10.62 12.46
C LEU A 184 15.06 -10.96 11.23
N ASP A 185 14.12 -11.89 11.39
CA ASP A 185 13.13 -12.19 10.36
C ASP A 185 11.96 -11.20 10.34
N SER A 186 11.88 -10.39 11.38
CA SER A 186 10.92 -9.34 11.60
C SER A 186 11.53 -8.00 11.18
N GLY A 187 10.72 -7.12 10.58
CA GLY A 187 11.18 -5.77 10.20
C GLY A 187 11.39 -4.91 11.44
N ALA A 188 12.17 -3.82 11.32
CA ALA A 188 12.54 -2.92 12.42
C ALA A 188 11.37 -2.33 13.24
N ASN A 189 10.14 -2.36 12.71
CA ASN A 189 8.91 -1.89 13.38
C ASN A 189 8.00 -3.03 13.84
N SER A 190 8.52 -4.24 14.01
CA SER A 190 7.72 -5.33 14.58
C SER A 190 7.64 -5.14 16.10
N PRO A 191 6.44 -5.25 16.70
CA PRO A 191 6.24 -5.05 18.13
C PRO A 191 7.03 -6.06 18.98
#